data_AF-A0A357CXF8-F1
#
_entry.id   AF-A0A357CXF8-F1
#
_cell.length_a   1.000
_cell.length_b   1.000
_cell.length_c   1.000
_cell.angle_alpha   90.00
_cell.angle_beta   90.00
_cell.angle_gamma   90.00
#
_symmetry.space_group_name_H-M   'P 1'
#
loop_
_entity.id
_entity.type
_entity.pdbx_description
1 polymer ?
#
loop_
_entity_poly.entity_id
_entity_poly.type
_entity_poly.pdbx_seq_one_letter_code
_entity_poly.pdbx_strand_id
1 'polypeptide(L)'
;MAKSNRVIFTKAMKKNYTILIPTMLPMHFRMFEKILRTYGYNAVLLDDRGKNIKELGLRYVHNDTCYPALLVIGQFIEALQSGNYDENKVALLLTQTGGGCRA
;
A
#
# COMPACT_ATOMS: atom_id res chain seq x y z
N MET A 1 -8.98 27.39 3.50
CA MET A 1 -8.34 26.07 3.41
C MET A 1 -9.45 25.04 3.22
N ALA A 2 -9.60 24.46 2.03
CA ALA A 2 -10.72 23.56 1.74
C ALA A 2 -10.68 22.35 2.67
N LYS A 3 -11.76 22.06 3.39
CA LYS A 3 -11.95 20.85 4.19
C LYS A 3 -11.98 19.67 3.22
N SER A 4 -10.81 19.11 2.92
CA SER A 4 -10.71 17.86 2.17
C SER A 4 -11.46 16.78 2.94
N ASN A 5 -12.37 16.05 2.29
CA ASN A 5 -13.11 14.90 2.85
C ASN A 5 -12.19 13.69 3.09
N ARG A 6 -10.97 13.93 3.55
CA ARG A 6 -9.92 12.95 3.75
C ARG A 6 -10.13 12.27 5.09
N VAL A 7 -10.36 10.96 5.06
CA VAL A 7 -10.37 10.13 6.26
C VAL A 7 -8.93 10.03 6.78
N ILE A 8 -8.71 10.50 8.01
CA ILE A 8 -7.42 10.36 8.70
C ILE A 8 -7.42 9.04 9.46
N PHE A 9 -6.31 8.29 9.37
CA PHE A 9 -6.16 7.06 10.14
C PHE A 9 -6.14 7.38 11.64
N THR A 10 -7.10 6.83 12.39
CA THR A 10 -7.25 7.10 13.82
C THR A 10 -6.72 5.94 14.68
N LYS A 11 -6.48 6.20 15.97
CA LYS A 11 -6.09 5.14 16.92
C LYS A 11 -7.13 4.03 17.04
N ALA A 12 -8.41 4.32 16.84
CA ALA A 12 -9.48 3.32 16.88
C ALA A 12 -9.38 2.35 15.69
N MET A 13 -8.99 2.84 14.50
CA MET A 13 -8.84 2.04 13.29
C MET A 13 -7.77 0.96 13.43
N LYS A 14 -6.74 1.18 14.28
CA LYS A 14 -5.70 0.19 14.59
C LYS A 14 -6.23 -1.21 14.92
N LYS A 15 -7.39 -1.31 15.57
CA LYS A 15 -7.97 -2.60 15.99
C LYS A 15 -8.60 -3.39 14.85
N ASN A 16 -9.16 -2.69 13.87
CA ASN A 16 -10.11 -3.29 12.92
C ASN A 16 -9.70 -3.09 11.45
N TYR A 17 -8.67 -2.28 11.17
CA TYR A 17 -8.20 -2.04 9.81
C TYR A 17 -7.02 -2.92 9.47
N THR A 18 -7.01 -3.43 8.24
CA THR A 18 -5.84 -4.08 7.63
C THR A 18 -4.99 -3.03 6.93
N ILE A 19 -3.70 -2.98 7.24
CA ILE A 19 -2.75 -2.06 6.63
C ILE A 19 -1.97 -2.80 5.56
N LEU A 20 -2.21 -2.49 4.28
CA LEU A 20 -1.48 -3.07 3.17
C LEU A 20 -0.19 -2.29 2.92
N ILE A 21 0.91 -3.01 2.82
CA ILE A 21 2.26 -2.46 2.65
C ILE A 21 2.82 -3.02 1.34
N PRO A 22 3.22 -2.18 0.37
CA PRO A 22 3.82 -2.65 -0.88
C PRO A 22 5.26 -3.10 -0.63
N THR A 23 5.73 -4.08 -1.40
CA THR A 23 7.12 -4.52 -1.30
C THR A 23 8.01 -3.71 -2.23
N MET A 24 8.83 -2.82 -1.64
CA MET A 24 9.91 -2.15 -2.37
C MET A 24 11.26 -2.85 -2.15
N LEU A 25 11.64 -3.04 -0.88
CA LEU A 25 12.86 -3.76 -0.48
C LEU A 25 12.46 -4.95 0.42
N PRO A 26 12.42 -6.19 -0.09
CA PRO A 26 11.80 -7.32 0.59
C PRO A 26 12.30 -7.55 2.03
N MET A 27 13.61 -7.46 2.27
CA MET A 27 14.15 -7.64 3.63
C MET A 27 13.73 -6.54 4.60
N HIS A 28 13.81 -5.28 4.18
CA HIS A 28 13.49 -4.13 5.02
C HIS A 28 12.00 -4.08 5.35
N PHE A 29 11.15 -4.33 4.35
CA PHE A 29 9.71 -4.24 4.53
C PHE A 29 9.13 -5.44 5.28
N ARG A 30 9.73 -6.64 5.18
CA ARG A 30 9.39 -7.76 6.09
C ARG A 30 9.71 -7.42 7.54
N MET A 31 10.86 -6.82 7.81
CA MET A 31 11.20 -6.35 9.16
C MET A 31 10.19 -5.29 9.64
N PHE A 32 9.84 -4.33 8.77
CA PHE A 32 8.90 -3.27 9.09
C PHE A 32 7.48 -3.80 9.39
N GLU A 33 6.99 -4.75 8.59
CA GLU A 33 5.72 -5.45 8.84
C GLU A 33 5.71 -6.09 10.23
N LYS A 34 6.78 -6.82 10.60
CA LYS A 34 6.90 -7.46 11.91
C LYS A 34 6.90 -6.44 13.05
N ILE A 35 7.64 -5.35 12.91
CA ILE A 35 7.66 -4.26 13.90
C ILE A 35 6.24 -3.71 14.10
N LEU A 36 5.52 -3.37 13.02
CA LEU A 36 4.15 -2.86 13.10
C LEU A 36 3.21 -3.86 13.78
N ARG A 37 3.33 -5.16 13.47
CA ARG A 37 2.55 -6.22 14.14
C ARG A 37 2.86 -6.30 15.63
N THR A 38 4.12 -6.15 16.05
CA THR A 38 4.50 -6.10 17.49
C THR A 38 3.85 -4.92 18.20
N TYR A 39 3.69 -3.78 17.52
CA TYR A 39 2.94 -2.64 18.06
C TYR A 39 1.42 -2.83 18.00
N GLY A 40 0.90 -3.98 17.53
CA GLY A 40 -0.53 -4.28 17.50
C GLY A 40 -1.29 -3.71 16.30
N TYR A 41 -0.60 -3.45 15.19
CA TYR A 41 -1.23 -3.13 13.91
C TYR A 41 -1.44 -4.40 13.07
N ASN A 42 -2.58 -4.52 12.38
CA ASN A 42 -2.78 -5.59 11.41
C ASN A 42 -2.12 -5.23 10.06
N ALA A 43 -0.79 -5.24 10.01
CA ALA A 43 -0.01 -4.93 8.82
C ALA A 43 0.21 -6.17 7.94
N VAL A 44 0.01 -6.07 6.63
CA VAL A 44 0.22 -7.16 5.66
C VAL A 44 1.16 -6.66 4.56
N LEU A 45 2.26 -7.37 4.36
CA LEU A 45 3.18 -7.11 3.26
C LEU A 45 2.69 -7.78 1.97
N LEU A 46 2.58 -7.00 0.90
CA LEU A 46 2.30 -7.47 -0.45
C LEU A 46 3.61 -7.94 -1.10
N ASP A 47 3.90 -9.25 -1.05
CA ASP A 47 5.14 -9.87 -1.60
C ASP A 47 4.88 -10.60 -2.93
N ASP A 48 3.80 -10.23 -3.62
CA ASP A 48 3.46 -10.78 -4.93
C ASP A 48 4.43 -10.26 -6.01
N ARG A 49 5.03 -11.21 -6.73
CA ARG A 49 5.79 -10.96 -7.98
C ARG A 49 4.96 -11.39 -9.19
N GLY A 50 3.64 -11.33 -9.05
CA GLY A 50 2.69 -11.75 -10.08
C GLY A 50 2.91 -10.98 -11.38
N LYS A 51 2.78 -11.66 -12.53
CA LYS A 51 2.84 -11.00 -13.84
C LYS A 51 1.75 -9.92 -13.98
N ASN A 52 0.63 -10.09 -13.28
CA ASN A 52 -0.53 -9.21 -13.32
C ASN A 52 -0.27 -7.81 -12.74
N ILE A 53 0.63 -7.67 -11.76
CA ILE A 53 0.94 -6.38 -11.13
C ILE A 53 1.37 -5.34 -12.16
N LYS A 54 2.23 -5.73 -13.10
CA LYS A 54 2.74 -4.86 -14.15
C LYS A 54 1.62 -4.43 -15.09
N GLU A 55 0.76 -5.36 -15.46
CA GLU A 55 -0.35 -5.11 -16.38
C GLU A 55 -1.42 -4.21 -15.75
N LEU A 56 -1.77 -4.45 -14.48
CA LEU A 56 -2.63 -3.58 -13.69
C LEU A 56 -2.01 -2.19 -13.52
N GLY A 57 -0.72 -2.12 -13.20
CA GLY A 57 0.00 -0.84 -13.14
C GLY A 57 -0.08 -0.06 -14.46
N LEU A 58 0.20 -0.71 -15.59
CA LEU A 58 0.11 -0.09 -16.93
C LEU A 58 -1.33 0.32 -17.29
N ARG A 59 -2.34 -0.40 -16.80
CA ARG A 59 -3.76 -0.08 -17.04
C ARG A 59 -4.22 1.16 -16.29
N TYR A 60 -3.74 1.36 -15.07
CA TYR A 60 -4.24 2.40 -14.15
C TYR A 60 -3.29 3.58 -13.94
N VAL A 61 -2.07 3.51 -14.47
CA VAL A 61 -1.04 4.54 -14.31
C VAL A 61 -0.59 5.03 -15.69
N HIS A 62 -0.39 6.34 -15.83
CA HIS A 62 0.12 6.91 -17.07
C HIS A 62 1.55 6.44 -17.33
N ASN A 63 1.85 6.11 -18.59
CA ASN A 63 3.13 5.52 -19.03
C ASN A 63 4.38 6.37 -18.72
N ASP A 64 4.23 7.67 -18.43
CA ASP A 64 5.32 8.57 -18.06
C ASP A 64 5.65 8.54 -16.55
N THR A 65 5.07 7.60 -15.80
CA THR A 65 5.33 7.44 -14.37
C THR A 65 6.53 6.52 -14.14
N CYS A 66 7.28 6.75 -13.06
CA CYS A 66 8.39 5.88 -12.69
C CYS A 66 7.92 4.42 -12.49
N TYR A 67 8.73 3.48 -12.98
CA TYR A 67 8.43 2.05 -12.91
C TYR A 67 8.13 1.53 -11.48
N PRO A 68 8.84 1.99 -10.41
CA PRO A 68 8.50 1.59 -9.05
C PRO A 68 7.08 2.01 -8.62
N ALA A 69 6.63 3.21 -8.98
CA ALA A 69 5.28 3.66 -8.64
C ALA A 69 4.22 2.84 -9.40
N LEU A 70 4.50 2.47 -10.65
CA LEU A 70 3.64 1.56 -11.41
C LEU A 70 3.48 0.21 -10.70
N LEU A 71 4.57 -0.38 -10.20
CA LEU A 71 4.52 -1.64 -9.46
C LEU A 71 3.73 -1.51 -8.16
N VAL A 72 4.02 -0.48 -7.36
CA VAL A 72 3.33 -0.25 -6.08
C VAL A 72 1.82 -0.05 -6.27
N ILE A 73 1.43 0.76 -7.26
CA ILE A 73 0.02 0.98 -7.58
C ILE A 73 -0.61 -0.33 -8.07
N GLY A 74 0.09 -1.09 -8.92
CA GLY A 74 -0.35 -2.40 -9.36
C GLY A 74 -0.59 -3.38 -8.21
N GLN A 75 0.32 -3.44 -7.23
CA GLN A 75 0.18 -4.28 -6.04
C GLN A 75 -1.05 -3.89 -5.20
N PHE A 76 -1.27 -2.60 -4.98
CA PHE A 76 -2.45 -2.15 -4.24
C PHE A 76 -3.75 -2.49 -4.97
N ILE A 77 -3.80 -2.26 -6.28
CA ILE A 77 -5.00 -2.55 -7.07
C ILE A 77 -5.29 -4.05 -7.10
N GLU A 78 -4.26 -4.88 -7.32
CA GLU A 78 -4.41 -6.34 -7.28
C GLU A 78 -4.94 -6.80 -5.91
N ALA A 79 -4.33 -6.33 -4.82
CA ALA A 79 -4.74 -6.69 -3.48
C ALA A 79 -6.19 -6.28 -3.17
N LEU A 80 -6.60 -5.07 -3.57
CA LEU A 80 -7.97 -4.60 -3.37
C LEU A 80 -8.98 -5.41 -4.21
N GLN A 81 -8.63 -5.72 -5.46
CA GLN A 81 -9.50 -6.51 -6.36
C GLN A 81 -9.53 -8.01 -6.03
N SER A 82 -8.61 -8.50 -5.20
CA SER A 82 -8.51 -9.94 -4.91
C SER A 82 -9.69 -10.48 -4.09
N GLY A 83 -10.51 -9.61 -3.48
CA GLY A 83 -11.60 -9.99 -2.59
C GLY A 83 -11.16 -10.53 -1.22
N ASN A 84 -9.85 -10.52 -0.93
CA ASN A 84 -9.31 -11.04 0.34
C ASN A 84 -9.38 -10.02 1.49
N TYR A 85 -9.75 -8.78 1.21
CA TYR A 85 -9.77 -7.69 2.19
C TYR A 85 -11.09 -6.90 2.11
N ASP A 86 -11.55 -6.40 3.27
CA ASP A 86 -12.69 -5.48 3.35
C ASP A 86 -12.22 -4.07 2.95
N GLU A 87 -12.57 -3.62 1.74
CA GLU A 87 -12.18 -2.32 1.19
C GLU A 87 -12.58 -1.13 2.08
N ASN A 88 -13.62 -1.27 2.92
CA ASN A 88 -14.05 -0.23 3.86
C ASN A 88 -13.19 -0.18 5.13
N LYS A 89 -12.39 -1.22 5.37
CA LYS A 89 -11.50 -1.40 6.52
C LYS A 89 -10.07 -1.68 6.10
N VAL A 90 -9.64 -1.15 4.96
CA VAL A 90 -8.26 -1.19 4.50
C VAL A 90 -7.62 0.19 4.62
N ALA A 91 -6.35 0.22 5.00
CA ALA A 91 -5.48 1.38 4.90
C ALA A 91 -4.27 1.01 4.03
N LEU A 92 -3.86 1.92 3.15
CA LEU A 92 -2.68 1.75 2.32
C LEU A 92 -1.52 2.52 2.95
N LEU A 93 -0.39 1.84 3.16
CA LEU A 93 0.83 2.46 3.65
C LEU A 93 1.79 2.69 2.48
N LEU A 94 2.12 3.95 2.23
CA LEU A 94 3.11 4.35 1.24
C LEU A 94 4.18 5.19 1.92
N THR A 95 5.45 4.80 1.75
CA THR A 95 6.58 5.60 2.22
C THR A 95 6.71 6.86 1.36
N GLN A 96 7.19 7.95 1.97
CA GLN A 96 7.47 9.18 1.25
C GLN A 96 8.85 9.70 1.67
N THR A 97 9.73 9.87 0.68
CA THR A 97 11.08 10.45 0.85
C THR A 97 11.09 11.99 0.94
N GLY A 98 9.94 12.64 0.83
CA GLY A 98 9.77 14.09 1.01
C GLY A 98 10.05 14.95 -0.24
N GLY A 99 10.43 14.36 -1.37
CA GLY A 99 10.67 15.04 -2.65
C GLY A 99 9.57 14.82 -3.71
N GLY A 100 9.82 15.29 -4.94
CA GLY A 100 8.96 15.04 -6.11
C GLY A 100 9.01 13.59 -6.61
N CYS A 101 10.05 12.85 -6.24
CA CYS A 101 10.13 11.40 -6.42
C CYS A 101 9.24 10.72 -5.38
N ARG A 102 8.22 10.00 -5.84
CA ARG A 102 7.24 9.27 -5.02
C ARG A 102 7.72 7.84 -4.70
N ALA A 103 8.97 7.76 -4.25
CA ALA A 103 9.53 6.58 -3.57
C ALA A 103 9.41 6.76 -2.05
#